data_AF-A0A0G1SM09-F1
#
_entry.id   AF-A0A0G1SM09-F1
#
_cell.length_a   1.000
_cell.length_b   1.000
_cell.length_c   1.000
_cell.angle_alpha   90.00
_cell.angle_beta   90.00
_cell.angle_gamma   90.00
#
_symmetry.space_group_name_H-M   'P 1'
#
loop_
_entity.id
_entity.type
_entity.pdbx_description
1 polymer ?
#
loop_
_entity_poly.entity_id
_entity_poly.type
_entity_poly.pdbx_seq_one_letter_code
_entity_poly.pdbx_strand_id
1 'polypeptide(L)'
;MAFFNKFFKKIKIPALVLILLLTAIAPALVLAACTPPAGGSIGEGTGFPNPLCSTSIYCFLKGFINILLKIGIIVAAVFIIYSGFLFVTAGGDTAALKNARTAFVGAVIGTAVLLGSWLIATVLNETVGQVTGSKFVFETCP
;
A
#
# COMPACT_ATOMS: atom_id res chain seq x y z
N MET A 1 -8.41 -29.26 18.10
CA MET A 1 -7.94 -27.94 18.64
C MET A 1 -6.40 -27.80 18.68
N ALA A 2 -5.60 -28.85 18.90
CA ALA A 2 -4.13 -28.75 19.02
C ALA A 2 -3.34 -28.43 17.72
N PHE A 3 -3.88 -28.78 16.55
CA PHE A 3 -3.22 -28.57 15.25
C PHE A 3 -3.19 -27.07 14.84
N PHE A 4 -4.24 -26.33 15.19
CA PHE A 4 -4.47 -24.94 14.76
C PHE A 4 -3.59 -23.93 15.50
N ASN A 5 -3.31 -24.15 16.80
CA ASN A 5 -2.38 -23.32 17.57
C ASN A 5 -0.93 -23.46 17.09
N LYS A 6 -0.56 -24.63 16.54
CA LYS A 6 0.77 -24.86 15.93
C LYS A 6 0.93 -24.08 14.62
N PHE A 7 -0.15 -23.98 13.83
CA PHE A 7 -0.23 -23.19 12.61
C PHE A 7 -0.16 -21.69 12.90
N PHE A 8 -0.92 -21.20 13.89
CA PHE A 8 -0.84 -19.80 14.33
C PHE A 8 0.50 -19.45 14.98
N LYS A 9 1.17 -20.36 15.69
CA LYS A 9 2.54 -20.13 16.19
C LYS A 9 3.56 -20.07 15.04
N LYS A 10 3.39 -20.91 14.01
CA LYS A 10 4.19 -20.91 12.76
C LYS A 10 3.85 -19.77 11.80
N ILE A 11 2.70 -19.09 11.94
CA ILE A 11 2.29 -17.89 11.18
C ILE A 11 2.62 -16.60 11.95
N LYS A 12 2.55 -16.62 13.28
CA LYS A 12 2.99 -15.51 14.14
C LYS A 12 4.49 -15.33 14.12
N ILE A 13 5.31 -16.39 13.97
CA ILE A 13 6.76 -16.25 13.84
C ILE A 13 7.16 -15.50 12.54
N PRO A 14 6.69 -15.85 11.32
CA PRO A 14 6.99 -15.08 10.11
C PRO A 14 6.22 -13.76 10.05
N ALA A 15 5.02 -13.62 10.63
CA ALA A 15 4.32 -12.34 10.70
C ALA A 15 4.96 -11.37 11.72
N LEU A 16 5.47 -11.87 12.86
CA LEU A 16 6.22 -11.09 13.84
C LEU A 16 7.63 -10.81 13.35
N VAL A 17 8.26 -11.72 12.61
CA VAL A 17 9.52 -11.45 11.89
C VAL A 17 9.27 -10.45 10.76
N LEU A 18 8.17 -10.50 10.01
CA LEU A 18 7.82 -9.53 8.98
C LEU A 18 7.46 -8.16 9.59
N ILE A 19 6.82 -8.12 10.76
CA ILE A 19 6.54 -6.89 11.53
C ILE A 19 7.83 -6.33 12.15
N LEU A 20 8.72 -7.19 12.67
CA LEU A 20 10.04 -6.81 13.19
C LEU A 20 10.99 -6.38 12.06
N LEU A 21 10.88 -6.99 10.88
CA LEU A 21 11.54 -6.54 9.66
C LEU A 21 10.92 -5.22 9.19
N LEU A 22 9.59 -5.05 9.27
CA LEU A 22 8.94 -3.79 8.92
C LEU A 22 9.33 -2.66 9.86
N THR A 23 9.57 -2.93 11.15
CA THR A 23 10.03 -1.93 12.14
C THR A 23 11.53 -1.71 12.14
N ALA A 24 12.35 -2.70 11.76
CA ALA A 24 13.80 -2.56 11.56
C ALA A 24 14.16 -1.95 10.19
N ILE A 25 13.29 -2.14 9.18
CA ILE A 25 13.37 -1.48 7.87
C ILE A 25 12.59 -0.15 7.90
N ALA A 26 11.77 0.15 8.93
CA ALA A 26 11.08 1.44 9.03
C ALA A 26 12.03 2.65 8.98
N PRO A 27 13.20 2.66 9.65
CA PRO A 27 14.18 3.73 9.47
C PRO A 27 14.71 3.75 8.04
N ALA A 28 14.87 2.60 7.38
CA ALA A 28 15.35 2.54 5.99
C ALA A 28 14.29 2.97 4.96
N LEU A 29 13.00 2.71 5.18
CA LEU A 29 11.91 3.26 4.35
C LEU A 29 11.73 4.77 4.58
N VAL A 30 11.96 5.24 5.82
CA VAL A 30 11.93 6.67 6.15
C VAL A 30 13.17 7.40 5.62
N LEU A 31 14.35 6.77 5.62
CA LEU A 31 15.57 7.33 5.04
C LEU A 31 15.64 7.23 3.50
N ALA A 32 14.87 6.32 2.86
CA ALA A 32 14.81 6.22 1.40
C ALA A 32 13.90 7.25 0.73
N ALA A 33 13.19 8.09 1.50
CA ALA A 33 12.35 9.15 0.96
C ALA A 33 13.15 10.37 0.44
N CYS A 34 14.48 10.33 0.50
CA CYS A 34 15.31 11.41 -0.03
C CYS A 34 16.65 10.92 -0.59
N THR A 35 16.61 10.20 -1.70
CA THR A 35 17.71 10.32 -2.67
C THR A 35 17.34 11.47 -3.60
N PRO A 36 18.03 12.63 -3.53
CA PRO A 36 17.72 13.75 -4.41
C PRO A 36 17.80 13.27 -5.86
N PRO A 37 16.75 13.45 -6.67
CA PRO A 37 16.86 13.23 -8.09
C PRO A 37 17.89 14.21 -8.63
N ALA A 38 18.89 13.71 -9.35
CA ALA A 38 19.75 14.52 -10.19
C ALA A 38 18.86 15.30 -11.17
N GLY A 39 18.55 16.55 -10.83
CA GLY A 39 17.64 17.38 -11.63
C GLY A 39 16.78 18.39 -10.86
N GLY A 40 16.78 18.39 -9.52
CA GLY A 40 16.24 19.51 -8.75
C GLY A 40 17.32 20.55 -8.51
N SER A 41 17.44 21.56 -9.39
CA SER A 41 18.38 22.67 -9.23
C SER A 41 18.31 23.25 -7.83
N ILE A 42 19.40 23.10 -7.07
CA ILE A 42 19.74 24.05 -6.01
C ILE A 42 19.91 25.40 -6.72
N GLY A 43 18.94 26.29 -6.55
CA GLY A 43 19.21 27.70 -6.74
C GLY A 43 20.38 28.04 -5.82
N GLU A 44 21.51 28.38 -6.43
CA GLU A 44 22.71 28.88 -5.77
C GLU A 44 22.32 30.12 -4.97
N GLY A 45 22.04 29.92 -3.68
CA GLY A 45 21.51 30.96 -2.82
C GLY A 45 21.40 30.43 -1.41
N THR A 46 22.20 31.02 -0.52
CA THR A 46 22.29 30.82 0.92
C THR A 46 20.91 30.74 1.62
N GLY A 47 20.30 29.56 1.63
CA GLY A 47 19.01 29.29 2.24
C GLY A 47 18.98 27.88 2.81
N PHE A 48 18.33 27.73 3.98
CA PHE A 48 18.25 26.47 4.72
C PHE A 48 17.86 25.28 3.82
N PRO A 49 18.57 24.14 3.91
CA PRO A 49 18.21 22.93 3.17
C PRO A 49 16.82 22.47 3.63
N ASN A 50 15.87 22.43 2.70
CA ASN A 50 14.50 22.03 2.95
C ASN A 50 14.46 20.57 3.45
N PRO A 51 14.10 20.31 4.74
CA PRO A 51 14.05 18.96 5.29
C PRO A 51 12.83 18.17 4.79
N LEU A 52 11.90 18.83 4.09
CA LEU A 52 10.81 18.22 3.37
C LEU A 52 11.27 18.03 1.93
N CYS A 53 11.76 16.85 1.56
CA CYS A 53 12.28 16.52 0.22
C CYS A 53 11.21 16.56 -0.89
N SER A 54 10.58 17.71 -1.06
CA SER A 54 9.51 17.99 -2.01
C SER A 54 9.45 19.50 -2.23
N THR A 55 9.62 19.93 -3.47
CA THR A 55 9.47 21.33 -3.89
C THR A 55 8.01 21.80 -3.86
N SER A 56 7.04 20.89 -3.63
CA SER A 56 5.60 21.16 -3.63
C SER A 56 4.81 20.12 -2.82
N ILE A 57 3.67 20.52 -2.23
CA ILE A 57 2.77 19.64 -1.43
C ILE A 57 2.31 18.39 -2.20
N TYR A 58 2.17 18.50 -3.52
CA TYR A 58 1.73 17.42 -4.42
C TYR A 58 2.73 16.26 -4.49
N CYS A 59 4.03 16.56 -4.40
CA CYS A 59 5.12 15.58 -4.39
C CYS A 59 5.14 14.77 -3.10
N PHE A 60 4.98 15.44 -1.95
CA PHE A 60 4.86 14.78 -0.65
C PHE A 60 3.66 13.81 -0.63
N LEU A 61 2.53 14.26 -1.16
CA LEU A 61 1.32 13.43 -1.23
C LEU A 61 1.52 12.19 -2.11
N LYS A 62 2.23 12.30 -3.24
CA LYS A 62 2.60 11.16 -4.10
C LYS A 62 3.46 10.13 -3.35
N GLY A 63 4.45 10.59 -2.59
CA GLY A 63 5.30 9.73 -1.77
C GLY A 63 4.50 8.98 -0.70
N PHE A 64 3.63 9.69 0.01
CA PHE A 64 2.74 9.11 1.01
C PHE A 64 1.78 8.06 0.42
N ILE A 65 1.14 8.37 -0.71
CA ILE A 65 0.24 7.43 -1.41
C ILE A 65 1.00 6.17 -1.86
N ASN A 66 2.22 6.30 -2.39
CA ASN A 66 3.01 5.12 -2.80
C ASN A 66 3.34 4.18 -1.64
N ILE A 67 3.67 4.73 -0.47
CA ILE A 67 3.90 3.93 0.74
C ILE A 67 2.61 3.25 1.17
N LEU A 68 1.49 3.99 1.16
CA LEU A 68 0.19 3.46 1.53
C LEU A 68 -0.27 2.34 0.60
N LEU A 69 -0.06 2.46 -0.71
CA LEU A 69 -0.40 1.43 -1.70
C LEU A 69 0.44 0.16 -1.53
N LYS A 70 1.75 0.29 -1.29
CA LYS A 70 2.63 -0.86 -1.02
C LYS A 70 2.17 -1.67 0.19
N ILE A 71 1.80 -0.99 1.27
CA ILE A 71 1.29 -1.63 2.49
C ILE A 71 -0.12 -2.20 2.25
N GLY A 72 -0.96 -1.47 1.51
CA GLY A 72 -2.34 -1.86 1.19
C GLY A 72 -2.42 -3.20 0.44
N ILE A 73 -1.52 -3.44 -0.52
CA ILE A 73 -1.48 -4.70 -1.28
C ILE A 73 -1.15 -5.89 -0.38
N ILE A 74 -0.19 -5.74 0.53
CA ILE A 74 0.21 -6.82 1.46
C ILE A 74 -0.96 -7.14 2.40
N VAL A 75 -1.63 -6.13 2.93
CA VAL A 75 -2.78 -6.30 3.84
C VAL A 75 -3.95 -6.98 3.11
N ALA A 76 -4.27 -6.55 1.89
CA ALA A 76 -5.34 -7.15 1.08
C ALA A 76 -5.14 -8.66 0.88
N ALA A 77 -3.91 -9.10 0.58
CA ALA A 77 -3.59 -10.52 0.43
C ALA A 77 -3.85 -11.33 1.71
N VAL A 78 -3.50 -10.79 2.88
CA VAL A 78 -3.74 -11.47 4.18
C VAL A 78 -5.24 -11.60 4.47
N PHE A 79 -6.03 -10.57 4.16
CA PHE A 79 -7.49 -10.61 4.35
C PHE A 79 -8.18 -11.64 3.45
N ILE A 80 -7.74 -11.77 2.19
CA ILE A 80 -8.24 -12.80 1.27
C ILE A 80 -7.97 -14.19 1.83
N ILE A 81 -6.74 -14.47 2.27
CA ILE A 81 -6.35 -15.77 2.85
C ILE A 81 -7.19 -16.07 4.10
N TYR A 82 -7.35 -15.09 5.00
CA TYR A 82 -8.14 -15.25 6.22
C TYR A 82 -9.61 -15.62 5.92
N SER A 83 -10.23 -14.92 4.96
CA SER A 83 -11.61 -15.22 4.55
C SER A 83 -11.76 -16.62 3.94
N GLY A 84 -10.75 -17.08 3.17
CA GLY A 84 -10.71 -18.42 2.61
C GLY A 84 -10.64 -19.51 3.69
N PHE A 85 -9.85 -19.31 4.74
CA PHE A 85 -9.81 -20.23 5.87
C PHE A 85 -11.16 -20.29 6.60
N LEU A 86 -11.84 -19.16 6.78
CA LEU A 86 -13.15 -19.13 7.43
C LEU A 86 -14.17 -20.00 6.68
N PHE A 87 -14.15 -19.96 5.35
CA PHE A 87 -14.99 -20.80 4.49
C PHE A 87 -14.73 -22.29 4.66
N VAL A 88 -13.46 -22.70 4.71
CA VAL A 88 -13.08 -24.11 4.88
C VAL A 88 -13.45 -24.61 6.28
N THR A 89 -13.29 -23.78 7.31
CA THR A 89 -13.61 -24.15 8.70
C THR A 89 -15.11 -24.18 9.02
N ALA A 90 -15.95 -23.53 8.21
CA ALA A 90 -17.39 -23.44 8.48
C ALA A 90 -18.12 -24.77 8.35
N GLY A 91 -17.58 -25.75 7.61
CA GLY A 91 -18.02 -27.16 7.66
C GLY A 91 -19.51 -27.44 7.38
N GLY A 92 -20.28 -26.47 6.87
CA GLY A 92 -21.72 -26.58 6.65
C GLY A 92 -22.61 -25.85 7.67
N ASP A 93 -22.05 -25.21 8.70
CA ASP A 93 -22.82 -24.34 9.58
C ASP A 93 -23.24 -23.05 8.85
N THR A 94 -24.55 -22.80 8.81
CA THR A 94 -25.14 -21.65 8.09
C THR A 94 -24.72 -20.31 8.70
N ALA A 95 -24.52 -20.26 10.02
CA ALA A 95 -24.07 -19.05 10.71
C ALA A 95 -22.61 -18.72 10.37
N ALA A 96 -21.70 -19.70 10.48
CA ALA A 96 -20.29 -19.54 10.10
C ALA A 96 -20.12 -19.20 8.61
N LEU A 97 -20.90 -19.81 7.72
CA LEU A 97 -20.88 -19.52 6.28
C LEU A 97 -21.33 -18.09 5.96
N LYS A 98 -22.35 -17.59 6.67
CA LYS A 98 -22.80 -16.19 6.51
C LYS A 98 -21.69 -15.22 6.90
N ASN A 99 -21.00 -15.48 8.01
CA ASN A 99 -19.87 -14.66 8.46
C ASN A 99 -18.69 -14.73 7.47
N ALA A 100 -18.41 -15.90 6.91
CA ALA A 100 -17.33 -16.08 5.92
C ALA A 100 -17.60 -15.30 4.62
N ARG A 101 -18.85 -15.31 4.15
CA ARG A 101 -19.27 -14.51 2.98
C ARG A 101 -19.11 -13.02 3.23
N THR A 102 -19.55 -12.52 4.38
CA THR A 102 -19.41 -11.09 4.70
C THR A 102 -17.94 -10.68 4.76
N ALA A 103 -17.08 -11.50 5.36
CA ALA A 103 -15.64 -11.23 5.43
C ALA A 103 -14.99 -11.25 4.03
N PHE A 104 -15.35 -12.21 3.18
CA PHE A 104 -14.85 -12.31 1.80
C PHE A 104 -15.29 -11.10 0.95
N VAL A 105 -16.56 -10.72 1.00
CA VAL A 105 -17.08 -9.56 0.27
C VAL A 105 -16.37 -8.28 0.72
N GLY A 106 -16.12 -8.11 2.02
CA GLY A 106 -15.33 -6.99 2.55
C GLY A 106 -13.90 -6.96 2.00
N ALA A 107 -13.23 -8.11 1.93
CA ALA A 107 -11.88 -8.22 1.36
C ALA A 107 -11.85 -7.90 -0.16
N VAL A 108 -12.85 -8.37 -0.90
CA VAL A 108 -13.00 -8.11 -2.34
C VAL A 108 -13.24 -6.62 -2.60
N ILE A 109 -14.14 -5.98 -1.85
CA ILE A 109 -14.42 -4.54 -2.01
C ILE A 109 -13.17 -3.71 -1.69
N GLY A 110 -12.45 -4.02 -0.60
CA GLY A 110 -11.21 -3.32 -0.25
C GLY A 110 -10.14 -3.44 -1.34
N THR A 111 -9.99 -4.62 -1.92
CA THR A 111 -9.04 -4.86 -3.01
C THR A 111 -9.48 -4.16 -4.31
N ALA A 112 -10.78 -4.18 -4.60
CA ALA A 112 -11.35 -3.53 -5.78
C ALA A 112 -11.17 -2.00 -5.72
N VAL A 113 -11.28 -1.38 -4.55
CA VAL A 113 -11.03 0.06 -4.38
C VAL A 113 -9.55 0.40 -4.57
N LEU A 114 -8.63 -0.41 -4.02
CA LEU A 114 -7.18 -0.21 -4.21
C LEU A 114 -6.79 -0.29 -5.69
N LEU A 115 -7.21 -1.34 -6.39
CA LEU A 115 -6.91 -1.53 -7.82
C LEU A 115 -7.67 -0.54 -8.69
N GLY A 116 -8.95 -0.28 -8.37
CA GLY A 116 -9.81 0.65 -9.09
C GLY A 116 -9.31 2.09 -9.02
N SER A 117 -8.82 2.53 -7.86
CA SER A 117 -8.23 3.87 -7.70
C SER A 117 -7.02 4.06 -8.61
N TRP A 118 -6.13 3.07 -8.69
CA TRP A 118 -4.94 3.14 -9.54
C TRP A 118 -5.28 3.08 -11.03
N LEU A 119 -6.23 2.22 -11.41
CA LEU A 119 -6.71 2.10 -12.78
C LEU A 119 -7.32 3.41 -13.28
N ILE A 120 -8.23 4.00 -12.50
CA ILE A 120 -8.90 5.26 -12.87
C ILE A 120 -7.87 6.39 -12.98
N ALA A 121 -6.92 6.48 -12.03
CA ALA A 121 -5.87 7.50 -12.08
C ALA A 121 -5.02 7.40 -13.35
N THR A 122 -4.67 6.19 -13.76
CA THR A 122 -3.84 5.95 -14.96
C THR A 122 -4.60 6.35 -16.23
N VAL A 123 -5.86 5.94 -16.36
CA VAL A 123 -6.69 6.28 -17.53
C VAL A 123 -6.91 7.80 -17.65
N LEU A 124 -7.12 8.48 -16.53
CA LEU A 124 -7.24 9.95 -16.51
C LEU A 124 -5.94 10.64 -16.92
N ASN A 125 -4.79 10.16 -16.44
CA ASN A 125 -3.49 10.71 -16.81
C ASN A 125 -3.21 10.55 -18.31
N GLU A 126 -3.54 9.41 -18.89
CA GLU A 126 -3.36 9.16 -20.33
C GLU A 126 -4.28 10.04 -21.17
N THR A 127 -5.55 10.15 -20.79
CA THR A 127 -6.54 10.96 -21.54
C THR A 127 -6.22 12.45 -21.48
N VAL A 128 -5.90 12.97 -20.29
CA VAL A 128 -5.55 14.39 -20.13
C VAL A 128 -4.19 14.69 -20.77
N GLY A 129 -3.24 13.76 -20.67
CA GLY A 129 -1.92 13.90 -21.31
C GLY A 129 -2.02 14.00 -22.84
N GLN A 130 -2.95 13.28 -23.45
CA GLN A 130 -3.21 13.38 -24.89
C GLN A 130 -3.83 14.72 -25.30
N VAL A 131 -4.66 15.33 -24.45
CA VAL A 131 -5.39 16.57 -24.77
C VAL A 131 -4.57 17.82 -24.44
N THR A 132 -3.81 17.83 -23.33
CA THR A 132 -3.04 19.00 -22.86
C THR A 132 -1.56 18.92 -23.25
N GLY A 133 -1.10 17.81 -23.83
CA GLY A 133 0.31 17.59 -24.16
C GLY A 133 1.25 17.57 -22.93
N SER A 134 0.68 17.55 -21.72
CA SER A 134 1.41 17.56 -20.45
C SER A 134 0.83 16.53 -19.50
N LYS A 135 1.73 15.88 -18.75
CA LYS A 135 1.39 14.86 -17.76
C LYS A 135 0.87 15.52 -16.48
N PHE A 136 -0.12 14.91 -15.85
CA PHE A 136 -0.72 15.41 -14.61
C PHE A 136 0.36 15.62 -13.53
N VAL A 137 0.22 16.67 -12.70
CA VAL A 137 1.23 17.16 -11.73
C VAL A 137 1.74 16.07 -10.76
N PHE A 138 0.97 15.00 -10.54
CA PHE A 138 1.41 13.87 -9.72
C PHE A 138 2.43 12.94 -10.42
N GLU A 139 2.51 12.91 -11.75
CA GLU A 139 3.55 12.16 -12.49
C GLU A 139 4.83 13.00 -12.70
N THR A 140 4.72 14.33 -12.79
CA THR A 140 5.86 15.23 -13.06
C THR A 140 6.74 15.51 -11.86
N CYS A 141 6.38 15.00 -10.68
CA CYS A 141 7.24 15.06 -9.53
C CYS A 141 8.27 13.92 -9.54
N PRO A 142 9.58 14.20 -9.43
CA PRO A 142 10.62 13.18 -9.46
C PRO A 142 10.59 12.27 -8.23
#